data_AF-A0A383VB97-F1
#
_entry.id   AF-A0A383VB97-F1
#
_cell.length_a   1.000
_cell.length_b   1.000
_cell.length_c   1.000
_cell.angle_alpha   90.00
_cell.angle_beta   90.00
_cell.angle_gamma   90.00
#
_symmetry.space_group_name_H-M   'P 1'
#
loop_
_entity.id
_entity.type
_entity.pdbx_description
1 polymer ?
#
loop_
_entity_poly.entity_id
_entity_poly.type
_entity_poly.pdbx_seq_one_letter_code
_entity_poly.pdbx_strand_id
1 'polypeptide(L)'
;MGAAWAGRLPQGSCSRRSLHSAVAACVPMLMLLALQAPSMVLGEAPVIAGPIVVNEVLVSAANKTTKGTPSSWAVIATTTDWFELLNKGSAEVDLSGWTISAGAADSGSSSSSGAPAVTASDGGGDGWKVPAGVKMLPGALLLVLCPSKNDVIPPVPAGSNLLVAHGIKVSRDGIFLYDSAGDLAASTGGRLPPSKPGVTFGLPQPPSNNSGLPGASHYTYLAAPTPWLPNAGALPGAGPFFHGLKSDPDGPVTPGQPIEVTARLTPNLAAIAGAMLLYRINFAPEHQMIMNTSGQADAQGRVSYSATLPAAQLMAGDLVRWRVQATDKSGGSSVHPNGLRPGYPQYEGTVVALPAEATSSIPLLYWYAENPAAAVTQAGSSSTLFWNGTLYDNTHANRRGMTALSWAKPKMEFRVKNDGFVIAPGVPPVSNLKLNSYYVELGEISFMKEVIAYQVLRDEGVVAPLSFHTAVYLNGKFYGLFGIIEEVDTNLLEHWGLPMNGPIFKSLSGELSNLRWDLPTSEMPSYYGRPNRKHHTEDWQLLANLTKGLAGGGPGSRTSFLFDNLNIPVVINETAVQMLLANMDAL
;
A
#
# COMPACT_ATOMS: atom_id res chain seq x y z
N MET A 1 -19.90 -34.40 -68.32
CA MET A 1 -20.03 -35.87 -68.18
C MET A 1 -19.74 -36.17 -66.71
N GLY A 2 -20.70 -36.26 -65.79
CA GLY A 2 -21.67 -37.38 -65.61
C GLY A 2 -20.90 -38.60 -65.04
N ALA A 3 -21.16 -39.21 -63.88
CA ALA A 3 -22.32 -39.28 -62.97
C ALA A 3 -21.79 -39.76 -61.58
N ALA A 4 -22.24 -39.23 -60.44
CA ALA A 4 -23.31 -39.72 -59.56
C ALA A 4 -23.19 -41.19 -59.07
N TRP A 5 -23.19 -41.40 -57.74
CA TRP A 5 -24.07 -42.36 -57.06
C TRP A 5 -24.19 -42.05 -55.55
N ALA A 6 -25.41 -42.20 -55.04
CA ALA A 6 -25.89 -41.82 -53.72
C ALA A 6 -26.20 -43.07 -52.88
N GLY A 7 -26.23 -42.94 -51.54
CA GLY A 7 -26.86 -43.98 -50.72
C GLY A 7 -26.69 -43.91 -49.19
N ARG A 8 -27.61 -43.17 -48.56
CA ARG A 8 -28.45 -43.55 -47.39
C ARG A 8 -27.82 -43.87 -46.01
N LEU A 9 -28.20 -43.01 -45.06
CA LEU A 9 -28.27 -43.22 -43.60
C LEU A 9 -29.26 -44.34 -43.20
N PRO A 10 -29.11 -44.85 -41.96
CA PRO A 10 -30.27 -45.05 -41.08
C PRO A 10 -30.16 -44.22 -39.78
N GLN A 11 -31.32 -43.69 -39.38
CA GLN A 11 -31.54 -42.96 -38.13
C GLN A 11 -31.70 -43.90 -36.92
N GLY A 12 -31.36 -43.38 -35.73
CA GLY A 12 -31.64 -43.99 -34.44
C GLY A 12 -31.62 -42.97 -33.28
N SER A 13 -32.72 -42.21 -33.16
CA SER A 13 -33.34 -41.61 -31.96
C SER A 13 -32.53 -41.02 -30.78
N CYS A 14 -32.89 -39.76 -30.49
CA CYS A 14 -33.37 -39.22 -29.20
C CYS A 14 -32.50 -38.23 -28.38
N SER A 15 -32.86 -36.96 -28.56
CA SER A 15 -32.99 -35.87 -27.57
C SER A 15 -31.73 -35.20 -27.02
N ARG A 16 -31.52 -33.94 -27.42
CA ARG A 16 -31.38 -32.80 -26.50
C ARG A 16 -31.74 -31.51 -27.23
N ARG A 17 -32.41 -30.64 -26.47
CA ARG A 17 -33.20 -29.49 -26.91
C ARG A 17 -32.35 -28.40 -27.59
N SER A 18 -32.94 -27.83 -28.63
CA SER A 18 -32.56 -26.62 -29.35
C SER A 18 -32.84 -25.34 -28.54
N LEU A 19 -32.01 -24.30 -28.76
CA LEU A 19 -32.37 -22.90 -29.06
C LEU A 19 -31.05 -22.11 -29.20
N HIS A 20 -30.49 -21.97 -30.41
CA HIS A 20 -30.58 -20.79 -31.31
C HIS A 20 -30.18 -19.47 -30.60
N SER A 21 -28.94 -18.98 -30.74
CA SER A 21 -28.39 -18.16 -31.85
C SER A 21 -28.87 -16.70 -31.85
N ALA A 22 -28.01 -15.79 -31.37
CA ALA A 22 -27.94 -14.37 -31.76
C ALA A 22 -26.64 -13.77 -31.22
N VAL A 23 -25.58 -13.71 -32.02
CA VAL A 23 -24.44 -12.80 -31.76
C VAL A 23 -24.19 -12.04 -33.06
N ALA A 24 -24.91 -10.94 -33.21
CA ALA A 24 -24.65 -9.93 -34.23
C ALA A 24 -24.30 -8.63 -33.48
N ALA A 25 -23.12 -8.10 -33.81
CA ALA A 25 -22.70 -6.70 -33.66
C ALA A 25 -23.01 -5.99 -32.34
N CYS A 26 -21.99 -5.87 -31.47
CA CYS A 26 -21.89 -4.76 -30.53
C CYS A 26 -20.45 -4.24 -30.49
N VAL A 27 -20.28 -3.03 -31.01
CA VAL A 27 -19.15 -2.12 -30.76
C VAL A 27 -19.01 -1.94 -29.24
N PRO A 28 -17.81 -1.97 -28.62
CA PRO A 28 -17.71 -1.62 -27.21
C PRO A 28 -17.80 -0.10 -27.12
N MET A 29 -19.01 0.39 -26.86
CA MET A 29 -19.26 1.72 -26.34
C MET A 29 -18.61 1.74 -24.94
N LEU A 30 -17.47 2.42 -24.84
CA LEU A 30 -16.78 2.68 -23.58
C LEU A 30 -17.71 3.54 -22.73
N MET A 31 -18.50 2.91 -21.86
CA MET A 31 -19.33 3.59 -20.89
C MET A 31 -18.41 4.27 -19.89
N LEU A 32 -18.32 5.59 -20.01
CA LEU A 32 -17.74 6.50 -19.03
C LEU A 32 -18.65 6.50 -17.79
N LEU A 33 -18.59 5.45 -16.97
CA LEU A 33 -19.11 5.53 -15.61
C LEU A 33 -18.15 6.41 -14.82
N ALA A 34 -18.59 7.64 -14.52
CA ALA A 34 -18.00 8.43 -13.46
C ALA A 34 -18.02 7.58 -12.19
N LEU A 35 -16.87 7.00 -11.81
CA LEU A 35 -16.68 6.48 -10.46
C LEU A 35 -16.76 7.69 -9.53
N GLN A 36 -17.95 7.93 -8.96
CA GLN A 36 -18.00 8.57 -7.66
C GLN A 36 -17.27 7.64 -6.70
N ALA A 37 -16.02 7.96 -6.38
CA ALA A 37 -15.31 7.32 -5.29
C ALA A 37 -16.24 7.36 -4.06
N PRO A 38 -16.63 6.22 -3.48
CA PRO A 38 -17.42 6.23 -2.27
C PRO A 38 -16.61 6.96 -1.20
N SER A 39 -17.22 8.01 -0.64
CA SER A 39 -16.63 8.80 0.43
C SER A 39 -16.29 7.85 1.58
N MET A 40 -14.99 7.63 1.78
CA MET A 40 -14.42 6.92 2.92
C MET A 40 -15.06 7.49 4.19
N VAL A 41 -15.81 6.67 4.94
CA VAL A 41 -16.38 7.08 6.22
C VAL A 41 -15.23 7.19 7.22
N LEU A 42 -14.60 8.35 7.21
CA LEU A 42 -13.53 8.76 8.11
C LEU A 42 -14.14 9.64 9.20
N GLY A 43 -13.94 9.28 10.47
CA GLY A 43 -14.05 10.21 11.60
C GLY A 43 -15.11 9.89 12.64
N GLU A 44 -14.98 8.76 13.34
CA GLU A 44 -15.58 8.63 14.68
C GLU A 44 -14.66 9.31 15.71
N ALA A 45 -15.27 10.01 16.68
CA ALA A 45 -14.54 10.54 17.83
C ALA A 45 -13.99 9.39 18.69
N PRO A 46 -12.92 9.61 19.49
CA PRO A 46 -12.45 8.61 20.44
C PRO A 46 -13.58 8.11 21.34
N VAL A 47 -13.74 6.79 21.40
CA VAL A 47 -14.73 6.14 22.28
C VAL A 47 -14.05 5.78 23.59
N ILE A 48 -14.70 6.10 24.71
CA ILE A 48 -14.30 5.63 26.04
C ILE A 48 -15.57 5.19 26.78
N ALA A 49 -15.99 3.94 26.55
CA ALA A 49 -17.20 3.38 27.16
C ALA A 49 -16.92 2.73 28.52
N GLY A 50 -15.66 2.39 28.81
CA GLY A 50 -15.24 1.68 30.02
C GLY A 50 -14.07 2.30 30.79
N PRO A 51 -13.56 1.58 31.80
CA PRO A 51 -12.42 2.01 32.62
C PRO A 51 -11.08 1.93 31.88
N ILE A 52 -10.98 1.19 30.78
CA ILE A 52 -9.77 1.09 29.96
C ILE A 52 -9.80 2.15 28.86
N VAL A 53 -8.68 2.80 28.62
CA VAL A 53 -8.49 3.76 27.52
C VAL A 53 -7.22 3.44 26.74
N VAL A 54 -7.20 3.81 25.46
CA VAL A 54 -5.96 3.86 24.69
C VAL A 54 -5.20 5.13 25.09
N ASN A 55 -4.18 4.99 25.93
CA ASN A 55 -3.51 6.10 26.57
C ASN A 55 -2.59 6.88 25.61
N GLU A 56 -1.79 6.14 24.85
CA GLU A 56 -0.77 6.68 23.96
C GLU A 56 -0.54 5.71 22.79
N VAL A 57 -0.33 6.24 21.58
CA VAL A 57 -0.06 5.46 20.37
C VAL A 57 1.16 6.02 19.64
N LEU A 58 2.11 5.15 19.34
CA LEU A 58 3.22 5.44 18.43
C LEU A 58 2.96 4.77 17.07
N VAL A 59 2.42 5.55 16.13
CA VAL A 59 2.33 5.16 14.73
C VAL A 59 3.67 5.50 14.08
N SER A 60 4.48 4.49 13.74
CA SER A 60 5.81 4.64 13.16
C SER A 60 6.88 5.21 14.12
N ALA A 61 7.66 4.30 14.71
CA ALA A 61 8.89 4.62 15.43
C ALA A 61 9.88 5.51 14.65
N ALA A 62 10.59 6.39 15.37
CA ALA A 62 11.59 7.31 14.80
C ALA A 62 12.73 6.54 14.12
N ASN A 63 13.23 5.52 14.82
CA ASN A 63 14.43 4.78 14.47
C ASN A 63 14.11 3.37 13.95
N LYS A 64 13.27 3.25 12.91
CA LYS A 64 13.15 1.98 12.17
C LYS A 64 14.46 1.57 11.46
N THR A 65 15.47 2.44 11.48
CA THR A 65 16.81 2.16 10.98
C THR A 65 17.63 1.39 12.01
N THR A 66 17.47 0.09 12.09
CA THR A 66 18.61 -0.81 12.32
C THR A 66 18.26 -2.23 11.89
N LYS A 67 18.92 -2.68 10.82
CA LYS A 67 19.15 -4.11 10.52
C LYS A 67 20.08 -4.74 11.57
N GLY A 68 19.81 -4.53 12.85
CA GLY A 68 20.64 -4.96 13.97
C GLY A 68 19.78 -5.18 15.20
N THR A 69 20.14 -6.19 15.98
CA THR A 69 19.46 -6.57 17.22
C THR A 69 19.40 -5.37 18.16
N PRO A 70 18.21 -4.88 18.55
CA PRO A 70 18.10 -3.87 19.61
C PRO A 70 18.78 -4.40 20.88
N SER A 71 19.70 -3.63 21.45
CA SER A 71 20.52 -4.07 22.60
C SER A 71 19.83 -3.90 23.96
N SER A 72 18.61 -3.33 24.01
CA SER A 72 17.82 -3.22 25.24
C SER A 72 16.33 -3.02 24.97
N TRP A 73 15.51 -3.30 25.99
CA TRP A 73 14.06 -3.11 25.97
C TRP A 73 13.62 -1.66 25.74
N ALA A 74 14.35 -0.69 26.31
CA ALA A 74 14.08 0.73 26.10
C ALA A 74 14.30 1.14 24.64
N VAL A 75 15.22 0.48 23.93
CA VAL A 75 15.44 0.69 22.50
C VAL A 75 14.29 0.10 21.70
N ILE A 76 13.83 -1.12 22.01
CA ILE A 76 12.71 -1.78 21.30
C ILE A 76 11.43 -0.95 21.36
N ALA A 77 11.11 -0.39 22.52
CA ALA A 77 9.96 0.50 22.70
C ALA A 77 10.06 1.81 21.91
N THR A 78 11.22 2.16 21.33
CA THR A 78 11.39 3.37 20.51
C THR A 78 11.71 3.07 19.04
N THR A 79 11.93 1.80 18.69
CA THR A 79 12.17 1.30 17.33
C THR A 79 10.99 0.52 16.75
N THR A 80 10.04 0.10 17.59
CA THR A 80 8.85 -0.67 17.22
C THR A 80 7.61 0.19 17.35
N ASP A 81 6.59 -0.09 16.56
CA ASP A 81 5.29 0.58 16.70
C ASP A 81 4.55 -0.03 17.91
N TRP A 82 3.83 0.80 18.67
CA TRP A 82 3.17 0.36 19.90
C TRP A 82 1.98 1.24 20.26
N PHE A 83 1.15 0.73 21.15
CA PHE A 83 0.17 1.53 21.87
C PHE A 83 0.16 1.10 23.34
N GLU A 84 -0.34 1.99 24.18
CA GLU A 84 -0.43 1.77 25.61
C GLU A 84 -1.88 1.88 26.06
N LEU A 85 -2.28 1.00 26.95
CA LEU A 85 -3.58 1.04 27.62
C LEU A 85 -3.42 1.57 29.03
N LEU A 86 -4.39 2.34 29.51
CA LEU A 86 -4.49 2.79 30.89
C LEU A 86 -5.82 2.33 31.49
N ASN A 87 -5.77 1.75 32.69
CA ASN A 87 -6.96 1.60 33.52
C ASN A 87 -7.20 2.88 34.33
N LYS A 88 -8.12 3.73 33.85
CA LYS A 88 -8.56 4.95 34.56
C LYS A 88 -9.67 4.68 35.59
N GLY A 89 -10.13 3.43 35.71
CA GLY A 89 -11.14 3.02 36.66
C GLY A 89 -10.61 2.88 38.08
N SER A 90 -11.53 2.62 39.02
CA SER A 90 -11.22 2.43 40.44
C SER A 90 -11.10 0.96 40.86
N ALA A 91 -11.25 0.02 39.93
CA ALA A 91 -11.17 -1.42 40.19
C ALA A 91 -10.25 -2.13 39.18
N GLU A 92 -9.76 -3.32 39.57
CA GLU A 92 -9.05 -4.21 38.65
C GLU A 92 -9.97 -4.62 37.48
N VAL A 93 -9.42 -4.64 36.28
CA VAL A 93 -10.12 -5.08 35.07
C VAL A 93 -9.39 -6.29 34.49
N ASP A 94 -10.13 -7.37 34.26
CA ASP A 94 -9.63 -8.55 33.56
C ASP A 94 -9.82 -8.38 32.05
N LEU A 95 -8.72 -8.40 31.31
CA LEU A 95 -8.71 -8.24 29.85
C LEU A 95 -8.73 -9.60 29.12
N SER A 96 -8.84 -10.71 29.84
CA SER A 96 -8.87 -12.04 29.22
C SER A 96 -9.98 -12.14 28.16
N GLY A 97 -9.60 -12.48 26.93
CA GLY A 97 -10.55 -12.65 25.83
C GLY A 97 -11.01 -11.35 25.17
N TRP A 98 -10.51 -10.19 25.62
CA TRP A 98 -10.71 -8.92 24.90
C TRP A 98 -10.02 -8.98 23.54
N THR A 99 -10.50 -8.18 22.60
CA THR A 99 -10.00 -8.16 21.23
C THR A 99 -9.51 -6.78 20.85
N ILE A 100 -8.33 -6.71 20.23
CA ILE A 100 -7.74 -5.49 19.71
C ILE A 100 -7.75 -5.55 18.19
N SER A 101 -8.36 -4.56 17.55
CA SER A 101 -8.10 -4.28 16.13
C SER A 101 -7.38 -2.94 16.02
N ALA A 102 -6.16 -2.97 15.49
CA ALA A 102 -5.66 -1.81 14.75
C ALA A 102 -6.21 -1.90 13.33
N GLY A 103 -6.29 -0.79 12.60
CA GLY A 103 -6.68 -0.73 11.19
C GLY A 103 -6.37 -2.00 10.42
N ALA A 104 -7.36 -2.48 9.63
CA ALA A 104 -7.35 -3.76 8.93
C ALA A 104 -5.92 -4.18 8.58
N ALA A 105 -5.51 -5.37 9.06
CA ALA A 105 -4.36 -6.04 8.49
C ALA A 105 -4.50 -5.91 6.97
N ASP A 106 -3.45 -5.44 6.28
CA ASP A 106 -3.39 -5.37 4.82
C ASP A 106 -3.98 -6.67 4.28
N SER A 107 -5.24 -6.56 3.89
CA SER A 107 -6.04 -7.52 3.16
C SER A 107 -6.75 -6.58 2.20
N GLY A 108 -6.34 -6.62 0.95
CA GLY A 108 -6.89 -5.80 -0.13
C GLY A 108 -8.36 -6.07 -0.45
N SER A 109 -9.23 -6.17 0.56
CA SER A 109 -10.67 -6.21 0.42
C SER A 109 -11.19 -4.77 0.39
N SER A 110 -11.43 -4.28 -0.83
CA SER A 110 -12.47 -3.29 -1.06
C SER A 110 -13.84 -3.96 -0.84
N SER A 111 -14.25 -4.13 0.42
CA SER A 111 -15.66 -4.37 0.73
C SER A 111 -16.30 -3.03 1.03
N SER A 112 -17.05 -2.55 0.04
CA SER A 112 -17.95 -1.42 0.13
C SER A 112 -19.15 -1.77 1.01
N SER A 113 -19.07 -1.51 2.31
CA SER A 113 -20.25 -1.32 3.19
C SER A 113 -19.80 -0.89 4.58
N GLY A 114 -20.52 0.05 5.18
CA GLY A 114 -20.21 0.60 6.51
C GLY A 114 -20.19 -0.43 7.64
N ALA A 115 -19.49 -0.07 8.72
CA ALA A 115 -19.34 -0.77 10.01
C ALA A 115 -18.99 -2.27 9.93
N PRO A 116 -17.81 -2.71 10.40
CA PRO A 116 -17.46 -4.13 10.33
C PRO A 116 -18.34 -4.91 11.30
N ALA A 117 -19.21 -5.76 10.76
CA ALA A 117 -19.84 -6.85 11.50
C ALA A 117 -18.77 -7.92 11.78
N VAL A 118 -18.55 -8.20 13.06
CA VAL A 118 -17.66 -9.24 13.56
C VAL A 118 -18.32 -10.60 13.33
N THR A 119 -17.74 -11.47 12.51
CA THR A 119 -18.06 -12.90 12.49
C THR A 119 -16.78 -13.72 12.50
N ALA A 120 -16.67 -14.55 13.54
CA ALA A 120 -15.50 -15.34 13.90
C ALA A 120 -15.10 -16.35 12.83
N SER A 121 -13.84 -16.29 12.38
CA SER A 121 -13.13 -17.43 11.84
C SER A 121 -11.63 -17.21 11.88
N ASP A 122 -10.93 -18.29 12.26
CA ASP A 122 -9.53 -18.34 12.61
C ASP A 122 -8.60 -17.72 11.55
N GLY A 123 -7.89 -16.66 11.95
CA GLY A 123 -6.75 -16.11 11.22
C GLY A 123 -7.11 -15.29 9.98
N GLY A 124 -7.64 -14.08 10.16
CA GLY A 124 -7.73 -13.12 9.06
C GLY A 124 -8.66 -11.92 9.26
N GLY A 125 -9.61 -11.97 10.21
CA GLY A 125 -10.59 -10.88 10.40
C GLY A 125 -10.93 -10.52 11.85
N ASP A 126 -10.45 -11.26 12.86
CA ASP A 126 -11.00 -11.20 14.22
C ASP A 126 -10.23 -10.31 15.21
N GLY A 127 -9.30 -9.47 14.75
CA GLY A 127 -8.40 -8.75 15.65
C GLY A 127 -7.52 -9.69 16.50
N TRP A 128 -6.63 -9.11 17.29
CA TRP A 128 -5.74 -9.85 18.18
C TRP A 128 -6.38 -10.03 19.54
N LYS A 129 -6.48 -11.28 20.00
CA LYS A 129 -7.06 -11.60 21.31
C LYS A 129 -6.03 -11.43 22.41
N VAL A 130 -6.42 -10.71 23.46
CA VAL A 130 -5.62 -10.55 24.68
C VAL A 130 -5.52 -11.91 25.39
N PRO A 131 -4.31 -12.37 25.74
CA PRO A 131 -4.11 -13.64 26.43
C PRO A 131 -4.88 -13.75 27.74
N ALA A 132 -5.24 -14.97 28.12
CA ALA A 132 -5.86 -15.23 29.41
C ALA A 132 -4.94 -14.83 30.57
N GLY A 133 -5.53 -14.29 31.63
CA GLY A 133 -4.82 -13.89 32.85
C GLY A 133 -4.23 -12.47 32.82
N VAL A 134 -4.41 -11.72 31.73
CA VAL A 134 -3.99 -10.30 31.67
C VAL A 134 -4.98 -9.46 32.46
N LYS A 135 -4.50 -8.83 33.53
CA LYS A 135 -5.30 -7.98 34.41
C LYS A 135 -4.63 -6.63 34.61
N MET A 136 -5.43 -5.58 34.69
CA MET A 136 -4.94 -4.22 34.93
C MET A 136 -5.53 -3.67 36.23
N LEU A 137 -4.66 -3.40 37.21
CA LEU A 137 -5.02 -2.68 38.44
C LEU A 137 -5.42 -1.23 38.13
N PRO A 138 -6.16 -0.55 39.02
CA PRO A 138 -6.43 0.88 38.92
C PRO A 138 -5.14 1.69 38.70
N GLY A 139 -5.13 2.56 37.69
CA GLY A 139 -3.98 3.40 37.33
C GLY A 139 -2.83 2.66 36.62
N ALA A 140 -2.94 1.35 36.38
CA ALA A 140 -1.89 0.61 35.70
C ALA A 140 -1.83 0.96 34.20
N LEU A 141 -0.60 1.02 33.69
CA LEU A 141 -0.28 1.11 32.26
C LEU A 141 0.09 -0.27 31.73
N LEU A 142 -0.40 -0.60 30.54
CA LEU A 142 -0.09 -1.84 29.81
C LEU A 142 0.41 -1.48 28.41
N LEU A 143 1.67 -1.75 28.14
CA LEU A 143 2.29 -1.49 26.85
C LEU A 143 2.06 -2.69 25.91
N VAL A 144 1.66 -2.43 24.67
CA VAL A 144 1.48 -3.45 23.63
C VAL A 144 2.40 -3.14 22.44
N LEU A 145 3.44 -3.94 22.28
CA LEU A 145 4.36 -3.86 21.14
C LEU A 145 3.78 -4.58 19.93
N CYS A 146 3.86 -3.94 18.78
CA CYS A 146 3.36 -4.46 17.50
C CYS A 146 4.53 -4.61 16.52
N PRO A 147 5.38 -5.64 16.68
CA PRO A 147 6.50 -5.88 15.79
C PRO A 147 6.08 -6.13 14.35
N SER A 148 6.91 -5.64 13.42
CA SER A 148 6.92 -6.12 12.05
C SER A 148 7.36 -7.58 12.03
N LYS A 149 6.99 -8.33 10.98
CA LYS A 149 7.31 -9.77 10.83
C LYS A 149 8.80 -10.12 10.95
N ASN A 150 9.70 -9.15 10.79
CA ASN A 150 11.16 -9.33 10.85
C ASN A 150 11.80 -8.79 12.13
N ASP A 151 11.03 -8.25 13.07
CA ASP A 151 11.57 -7.68 14.30
C ASP A 151 11.88 -8.80 15.29
N VAL A 152 13.11 -8.82 15.80
CA VAL A 152 13.52 -9.74 16.86
C VAL A 152 13.16 -9.12 18.21
N ILE A 153 12.20 -9.73 18.91
CA ILE A 153 11.82 -9.32 20.27
C ILE A 153 12.44 -10.29 21.29
N PRO A 154 13.14 -9.79 22.33
CA PRO A 154 13.65 -10.61 23.43
C PRO A 154 12.51 -11.25 24.26
N PRO A 155 12.79 -12.22 25.13
CA PRO A 155 11.75 -12.86 25.94
C PRO A 155 11.08 -11.90 26.93
N VAL A 156 9.76 -11.71 26.85
CA VAL A 156 9.00 -10.87 27.79
C VAL A 156 9.12 -11.43 29.21
N PRO A 157 9.62 -10.66 30.20
CA PRO A 157 9.67 -11.12 31.58
C PRO A 157 8.28 -11.45 32.12
N ALA A 158 8.16 -12.59 32.79
CA ALA A 158 6.90 -13.00 33.44
C ALA A 158 6.47 -11.94 34.47
N GLY A 159 5.19 -11.55 34.43
CA GLY A 159 4.62 -10.54 35.34
C GLY A 159 4.89 -9.08 34.95
N SER A 160 5.46 -8.81 33.76
CA SER A 160 5.56 -7.45 33.24
C SER A 160 4.23 -6.98 32.65
N ASN A 161 3.95 -5.66 32.74
CA ASN A 161 2.83 -5.02 32.05
C ASN A 161 3.19 -4.74 30.58
N LEU A 162 3.52 -5.81 29.85
CA LEU A 162 3.96 -5.78 28.46
C LEU A 162 3.34 -6.94 27.69
N LEU A 163 2.78 -6.63 26.52
CA LEU A 163 2.32 -7.62 25.55
C LEU A 163 3.04 -7.43 24.22
N VAL A 164 3.20 -8.55 23.50
CA VAL A 164 3.74 -8.56 22.13
C VAL A 164 2.65 -9.11 21.22
N ALA A 165 2.07 -8.22 20.42
CA ALA A 165 0.97 -8.54 19.53
C ALA A 165 1.49 -8.76 18.10
N HIS A 166 1.93 -9.99 17.82
CA HIS A 166 2.28 -10.40 16.46
C HIS A 166 1.02 -10.34 15.57
N GLY A 167 1.15 -9.74 14.39
CA GLY A 167 0.06 -9.66 13.40
C GLY A 167 -0.81 -8.41 13.50
N ILE A 168 -0.65 -7.57 14.53
CA ILE A 168 -1.22 -6.21 14.54
C ILE A 168 -0.22 -5.25 13.89
N LYS A 169 -0.70 -4.43 12.95
CA LYS A 169 0.05 -3.29 12.42
C LYS A 169 -0.57 -2.02 12.99
N VAL A 170 0.15 -1.30 13.86
CA VAL A 170 -0.30 0.03 14.30
C VAL A 170 -0.29 0.95 13.08
N SER A 171 -1.47 1.30 12.62
CA SER A 171 -1.66 2.15 11.45
C SER A 171 -2.31 3.47 11.86
N ARG A 172 -2.47 4.35 10.87
CA ARG A 172 -3.24 5.57 11.07
C ARG A 172 -4.73 5.31 11.20
N ASP A 173 -5.26 4.11 11.02
CA ASP A 173 -6.72 3.92 11.08
C ASP A 173 -7.25 3.85 12.52
N GLY A 174 -6.35 3.90 13.50
CA GLY A 174 -6.67 3.93 14.92
C GLY A 174 -6.51 2.56 15.58
N ILE A 175 -6.71 2.57 16.89
CA ILE A 175 -6.79 1.38 17.75
C ILE A 175 -8.22 1.29 18.29
N PHE A 176 -8.81 0.11 18.17
CA PHE A 176 -10.13 -0.23 18.69
C PHE A 176 -9.99 -1.43 19.62
N LEU A 177 -10.55 -1.30 20.81
CA LEU A 177 -10.51 -2.28 21.86
C LEU A 177 -11.93 -2.72 22.17
N TYR A 178 -12.21 -4.00 21.96
CA TYR A 178 -13.47 -4.65 22.24
C TYR A 178 -13.33 -5.50 23.50
N ASP A 179 -14.34 -5.44 24.37
CA ASP A 179 -14.36 -6.27 25.58
C ASP A 179 -14.64 -7.74 25.25
N SER A 180 -14.71 -8.59 26.28
CA SER A 180 -14.97 -10.02 26.11
C SER A 180 -16.38 -10.36 25.61
N ALA A 181 -17.32 -9.41 25.65
CA ALA A 181 -18.65 -9.54 25.06
C ALA A 181 -18.67 -9.11 23.57
N GLY A 182 -17.61 -8.46 23.11
CA GLY A 182 -17.49 -7.92 21.75
C GLY A 182 -17.95 -6.46 21.62
N ASP A 183 -18.24 -5.79 22.74
CA ASP A 183 -18.66 -4.38 22.73
C ASP A 183 -17.42 -3.45 22.66
N LEU A 184 -17.53 -2.35 21.93
CA LEU A 184 -16.43 -1.38 21.79
C LEU A 184 -16.20 -0.65 23.13
N ALA A 185 -15.13 -1.04 23.83
CA ALA A 185 -14.77 -0.51 25.14
C ALA A 185 -13.99 0.81 25.04
N ALA A 186 -13.05 0.90 24.09
CA ALA A 186 -12.25 2.10 23.84
C ALA A 186 -11.77 2.20 22.40
N SER A 187 -11.59 3.42 21.91
CA SER A 187 -10.88 3.66 20.66
C SER A 187 -10.15 5.00 20.66
N THR A 188 -9.14 5.13 19.80
CA THR A 188 -8.55 6.43 19.46
C THR A 188 -9.43 7.26 18.51
N GLY A 189 -10.62 6.77 18.18
CA GLY A 189 -11.46 7.27 17.10
C GLY A 189 -11.02 6.73 15.75
N GLY A 190 -11.55 7.31 14.68
CA GLY A 190 -11.20 6.96 13.30
C GLY A 190 -9.73 7.29 12.94
N ARG A 191 -9.47 7.58 11.66
CA ARG A 191 -8.09 7.74 11.18
C ARG A 191 -7.32 8.83 11.94
N LEU A 192 -6.30 8.40 12.69
CA LEU A 192 -5.34 9.21 13.41
C LEU A 192 -4.75 10.32 12.53
N PRO A 193 -4.58 11.52 13.08
CA PRO A 193 -3.90 12.61 12.41
C PRO A 193 -2.48 12.21 11.93
N PRO A 194 -2.00 12.72 10.78
CA PRO A 194 -0.67 12.37 10.29
C PRO A 194 0.44 12.89 11.22
N SER A 195 1.19 11.99 11.86
CA SER A 195 2.30 12.32 12.77
C SER A 195 3.68 12.05 12.15
N LYS A 196 4.67 12.83 12.58
CA LYS A 196 6.09 12.53 12.29
C LYS A 196 6.52 11.25 13.01
N PRO A 197 7.49 10.51 12.47
CA PRO A 197 8.06 9.37 13.17
C PRO A 197 8.56 9.74 14.56
N GLY A 198 8.25 8.91 15.55
CA GLY A 198 8.61 9.18 16.94
C GLY A 198 7.73 10.22 17.64
N VAL A 199 6.69 10.74 16.99
CA VAL A 199 5.67 11.55 17.64
C VAL A 199 4.49 10.65 17.98
N THR A 200 4.15 10.57 19.25
CA THR A 200 2.99 9.82 19.74
C THR A 200 1.74 10.67 19.75
N PHE A 201 0.59 10.00 19.70
CA PHE A 201 -0.73 10.58 19.83
C PHE A 201 -1.41 9.98 21.05
N GLY A 202 -1.93 10.81 21.95
CA GLY A 202 -2.43 10.34 23.23
C GLY A 202 -3.07 11.42 24.07
N LEU A 203 -3.45 11.05 25.29
CA LEU A 203 -4.01 11.97 26.28
C LEU A 203 -2.87 12.69 27.02
N PRO A 204 -2.64 13.99 26.84
CA PRO A 204 -1.55 14.67 27.53
C PRO A 204 -1.83 14.70 29.03
N GLN A 205 -0.77 14.63 29.86
CA GLN A 205 -0.93 14.92 31.27
C GLN A 205 -1.51 16.33 31.45
N PRO A 206 -2.50 16.53 32.36
CA PRO A 206 -2.92 17.87 32.70
C PRO A 206 -1.71 18.63 33.25
N PRO A 207 -1.45 19.86 32.79
CA PRO A 207 -0.33 20.63 33.31
C PRO A 207 -0.51 20.81 34.82
N SER A 208 0.59 20.74 35.57
CA SER A 208 0.60 20.86 37.04
C SER A 208 0.18 22.26 37.56
N ASN A 209 -0.25 23.16 36.68
CA ASN A 209 -0.74 24.49 37.01
C ASN A 209 -2.18 24.71 36.51
N ASN A 210 -3.07 24.96 37.46
CA ASN A 210 -4.46 25.41 37.28
C ASN A 210 -4.58 26.54 36.23
N SER A 211 -4.80 26.17 34.97
CA SER A 211 -5.12 27.11 33.88
C SER A 211 -6.37 26.65 33.12
N GLY A 212 -7.47 26.53 33.85
CA GLY A 212 -8.73 27.18 33.44
C GLY A 212 -9.36 26.85 32.08
N LEU A 213 -9.23 25.63 31.57
CA LEU A 213 -10.30 25.02 30.76
C LEU A 213 -10.87 23.83 31.55
N PRO A 214 -12.11 23.92 32.07
CA PRO A 214 -12.74 22.80 32.76
C PRO A 214 -13.22 21.79 31.70
N GLY A 215 -12.56 20.64 31.57
CA GLY A 215 -12.99 19.55 30.68
C GLY A 215 -11.87 18.56 30.39
N ALA A 216 -12.19 17.28 30.20
CA ALA A 216 -11.27 16.15 30.04
C ALA A 216 -10.08 16.40 29.10
N SER A 217 -8.90 15.82 29.35
CA SER A 217 -7.79 15.81 28.39
C SER A 217 -8.28 15.35 27.01
N HIS A 218 -8.04 16.14 25.96
CA HIS A 218 -8.32 15.76 24.56
C HIS A 218 -7.10 15.06 23.97
N TYR A 219 -7.29 14.08 23.09
CA TYR A 219 -6.18 13.47 22.39
C TYR A 219 -5.43 14.50 21.53
N THR A 220 -4.09 14.48 21.61
CA THR A 220 -3.22 15.36 20.84
C THR A 220 -1.87 14.70 20.57
N TYR A 221 -1.01 15.37 19.80
CA TYR A 221 0.40 14.96 19.67
C TYR A 221 1.14 15.24 20.98
N LEU A 222 1.90 14.28 21.48
CA LEU A 222 2.68 14.45 22.71
C LEU A 222 4.10 14.94 22.41
N ALA A 223 4.69 15.68 23.35
CA ALA A 223 6.03 16.26 23.20
C ALA A 223 7.15 15.21 23.10
N ALA A 224 6.93 14.02 23.67
CA ALA A 224 7.82 12.88 23.57
C ALA A 224 7.03 11.58 23.79
N PRO A 225 7.48 10.44 23.21
CA PRO A 225 6.96 9.13 23.55
C PRO A 225 7.25 8.77 25.01
N THR A 226 6.26 8.24 25.73
CA THR A 226 6.35 7.97 27.19
C THR A 226 5.92 6.55 27.59
N PRO A 227 6.49 5.49 26.99
CA PRO A 227 6.10 4.11 27.33
C PRO A 227 6.32 3.82 28.83
N TRP A 228 5.29 3.29 29.49
CA TRP A 228 5.20 2.98 30.93
C TRP A 228 5.31 4.17 31.88
N LEU A 229 5.38 5.39 31.36
CA LEU A 229 5.47 6.60 32.16
C LEU A 229 4.20 7.42 31.96
N PRO A 230 3.90 8.34 32.88
CA PRO A 230 2.84 9.28 32.62
C PRO A 230 3.10 10.08 31.34
N ASN A 231 2.05 10.29 30.55
CA ASN A 231 2.16 10.91 29.24
C ASN A 231 2.86 12.26 29.28
N ALA A 232 3.72 12.53 28.29
CA ALA A 232 4.26 13.86 28.12
C ALA A 232 3.14 14.90 27.92
N GLY A 233 3.46 16.17 28.20
CA GLY A 233 2.58 17.27 27.82
C GLY A 233 2.40 17.34 26.30
N ALA A 234 1.42 18.15 25.87
CA ALA A 234 1.19 18.38 24.46
C ALA A 234 2.44 18.88 23.72
N LEU A 235 2.62 18.43 22.48
CA LEU A 235 3.68 18.87 21.57
C LEU A 235 3.54 20.38 21.31
N PRO A 236 4.53 21.22 21.71
CA PRO A 236 4.47 22.65 21.48
C PRO A 236 4.38 22.99 19.98
N GLY A 237 3.49 23.92 19.63
CA GLY A 237 3.30 24.38 18.25
C GLY A 237 2.50 23.43 17.35
N ALA A 238 1.96 22.33 17.89
CA ALA A 238 1.06 21.44 17.14
C ALA A 238 -0.24 22.17 16.73
N GLY A 239 -0.40 22.41 15.42
CA GLY A 239 -1.57 23.11 14.89
C GLY A 239 -2.81 22.21 14.68
N PRO A 240 -3.79 22.70 13.91
CA PRO A 240 -5.03 21.97 13.58
C PRO A 240 -4.80 20.59 12.97
N PHE A 241 -5.76 19.68 13.12
CA PHE A 241 -5.72 18.36 12.50
C PHE A 241 -6.30 18.39 11.08
N PHE A 242 -5.63 17.68 10.17
CA PHE A 242 -6.10 17.46 8.80
C PHE A 242 -6.85 16.14 8.68
N HIS A 243 -8.01 16.19 8.02
CA HIS A 243 -8.85 15.03 7.71
C HIS A 243 -8.83 14.69 6.21
N GLY A 244 -7.76 15.08 5.52
CA GLY A 244 -7.55 14.91 4.09
C GLY A 244 -7.81 16.19 3.29
N LEU A 245 -7.36 16.15 2.04
CA LEU A 245 -7.64 17.15 1.02
C LEU A 245 -8.50 16.52 -0.07
N LYS A 246 -9.16 17.37 -0.84
CA LYS A 246 -9.88 16.99 -2.05
C LYS A 246 -9.67 18.07 -3.11
N SER A 247 -9.49 17.67 -4.37
CA SER A 247 -9.63 18.59 -5.50
C SER A 247 -10.94 18.37 -6.26
N ASP A 248 -11.39 19.43 -6.93
CA ASP A 248 -12.42 19.38 -7.96
C ASP A 248 -11.89 20.09 -9.23
N PRO A 249 -11.79 19.40 -10.38
CA PRO A 249 -12.12 17.99 -10.59
C PRO A 249 -11.18 17.04 -9.83
N ASP A 250 -11.68 15.81 -9.60
CA ASP A 250 -10.86 14.69 -9.18
C ASP A 250 -10.20 14.07 -10.42
N GLY A 251 -8.90 13.78 -10.37
CA GLY A 251 -8.11 13.33 -11.52
C GLY A 251 -7.61 14.44 -12.46
N PRO A 252 -7.22 14.10 -13.71
CA PRO A 252 -6.71 15.08 -14.68
C PRO A 252 -7.67 16.23 -14.95
N VAL A 253 -7.14 17.44 -15.01
CA VAL A 253 -7.92 18.66 -15.20
C VAL A 253 -7.96 19.02 -16.68
N THR A 254 -9.12 19.37 -17.21
CA THR A 254 -9.22 19.84 -18.60
C THR A 254 -8.50 21.19 -18.74
N PRO A 255 -7.70 21.42 -19.81
CA PRO A 255 -7.10 22.74 -20.06
C PRO A 255 -8.14 23.86 -20.02
N GLY A 256 -7.86 24.93 -19.27
CA GLY A 256 -8.79 26.05 -19.09
C GLY A 256 -9.86 25.86 -18.01
N GLN A 257 -9.85 24.73 -17.29
CA GLN A 257 -10.70 24.52 -16.11
C GLN A 257 -9.97 24.94 -14.82
N PRO A 258 -10.63 25.63 -13.88
CA PRO A 258 -10.05 25.93 -12.57
C PRO A 258 -9.98 24.67 -11.71
N ILE A 259 -9.15 24.70 -10.65
CA ILE A 259 -9.05 23.61 -9.67
C ILE A 259 -9.47 24.17 -8.32
N GLU A 260 -10.53 23.64 -7.71
CA GLU A 260 -10.84 23.93 -6.31
C GLU A 260 -10.15 22.91 -5.41
N VAL A 261 -9.35 23.38 -4.46
CA VAL A 261 -8.74 22.53 -3.42
C VAL A 261 -9.45 22.80 -2.10
N THR A 262 -9.96 21.74 -1.47
CA THR A 262 -10.64 21.78 -0.18
C THR A 262 -9.86 21.00 0.88
N ALA A 263 -9.68 21.60 2.06
CA ALA A 263 -9.15 20.96 3.25
C ALA A 263 -10.23 20.85 4.33
N ARG A 264 -10.33 19.69 4.98
CA ARG A 264 -11.19 19.48 6.16
C ARG A 264 -10.36 19.50 7.42
N LEU A 265 -10.67 20.41 8.34
CA LEU A 265 -9.87 20.67 9.53
C LEU A 265 -10.68 20.56 10.81
N THR A 266 -10.08 20.09 11.89
CA THR A 266 -10.61 20.25 13.26
C THR A 266 -9.60 21.03 14.11
N PRO A 267 -10.07 21.79 15.12
CA PRO A 267 -9.18 22.30 16.15
C PRO A 267 -8.34 21.18 16.77
N ASN A 268 -7.11 21.50 17.14
CA ASN A 268 -6.32 20.69 18.07
C ASN A 268 -6.54 21.24 19.49
N LEU A 269 -5.56 21.94 20.06
CA LEU A 269 -5.66 22.54 21.41
C LEU A 269 -6.18 23.98 21.41
N ALA A 270 -6.26 24.61 20.24
CA ALA A 270 -6.76 25.96 20.06
C ALA A 270 -7.65 26.04 18.81
N ALA A 271 -8.54 27.03 18.80
CA ALA A 271 -9.42 27.29 17.67
C ALA A 271 -8.61 27.64 16.42
N ILE A 272 -9.06 27.16 15.26
CA ILE A 272 -8.43 27.41 13.96
C ILE A 272 -8.43 28.92 13.68
N ALA A 273 -7.28 29.46 13.27
CA ALA A 273 -7.12 30.85 12.83
C ALA A 273 -7.31 30.98 11.32
N GLY A 274 -6.81 30.03 10.54
CA GLY A 274 -6.98 30.03 9.09
C GLY A 274 -6.23 28.90 8.39
N ALA A 275 -6.41 28.83 7.07
CA ALA A 275 -5.68 27.90 6.20
C ALA A 275 -5.18 28.62 4.94
N MET A 276 -4.04 28.17 4.45
CA MET A 276 -3.36 28.69 3.27
C MET A 276 -3.00 27.53 2.35
N LEU A 277 -3.39 27.65 1.09
CA LEU A 277 -2.94 26.77 0.03
C LEU A 277 -1.58 27.25 -0.48
N LEU A 278 -0.60 26.36 -0.48
CA LEU A 278 0.68 26.55 -1.14
C LEU A 278 0.70 25.65 -2.37
N TYR A 279 0.77 26.23 -3.57
CA TYR A 279 0.75 25.47 -4.81
C TYR A 279 1.91 25.87 -5.74
N ARG A 280 2.26 24.98 -6.65
CA ARG A 280 3.24 25.24 -7.71
C ARG A 280 2.87 24.52 -8.98
N ILE A 281 3.26 25.10 -10.11
CA ILE A 281 3.11 24.52 -11.44
C ILE A 281 4.48 24.02 -11.89
N ASN A 282 4.56 22.77 -12.32
CA ASN A 282 5.78 22.06 -12.64
C ASN A 282 6.81 22.23 -11.51
N PHE A 283 8.03 22.64 -11.83
CA PHE A 283 9.11 22.90 -10.88
C PHE A 283 9.32 24.41 -10.61
N ALA A 284 8.33 25.26 -10.90
CA ALA A 284 8.38 26.69 -10.56
C ALA A 284 8.27 26.93 -9.04
N PRO A 285 8.59 28.13 -8.52
CA PRO A 285 8.41 28.47 -7.10
C PRO A 285 6.97 28.28 -6.58
N GLU A 286 6.82 28.15 -5.26
CA GLU A 286 5.50 28.08 -4.63
C GLU A 286 4.79 29.45 -4.62
N HIS A 287 3.50 29.42 -4.91
CA HIS A 287 2.55 30.50 -4.73
C HIS A 287 1.69 30.23 -3.50
N GLN A 288 1.22 31.30 -2.85
CA GLN A 288 0.39 31.23 -1.65
C GLN A 288 -1.00 31.82 -1.92
N MET A 289 -2.03 31.14 -1.43
CA MET A 289 -3.42 31.57 -1.52
C MET A 289 -4.13 31.33 -0.19
N ILE A 290 -4.85 32.35 0.30
CA ILE A 290 -5.70 32.20 1.47
C ILE A 290 -6.87 31.27 1.09
N MET A 291 -7.17 30.30 1.96
CA MET A 291 -8.36 29.47 1.82
C MET A 291 -9.52 30.07 2.61
N ASN A 292 -10.67 30.18 1.97
CA ASN A 292 -11.89 30.69 2.59
C ASN A 292 -12.61 29.55 3.32
N THR A 293 -13.21 29.85 4.47
CA THR A 293 -13.99 28.88 5.24
C THR A 293 -15.47 29.00 4.94
N SER A 294 -16.17 27.87 4.93
CA SER A 294 -17.64 27.84 4.98
C SER A 294 -18.20 28.31 6.34
N GLY A 295 -17.35 28.37 7.37
CA GLY A 295 -17.73 28.77 8.74
C GLY A 295 -18.58 27.75 9.50
N GLN A 296 -19.04 26.68 8.83
CA GLN A 296 -19.87 25.63 9.41
C GLN A 296 -19.03 24.38 9.63
N ALA A 297 -19.12 23.82 10.84
CA ALA A 297 -18.59 22.50 11.14
C ALA A 297 -19.62 21.43 10.72
N ASP A 298 -19.15 20.31 10.19
CA ASP A 298 -20.01 19.14 9.98
C ASP A 298 -20.32 18.41 11.30
N ALA A 299 -21.09 17.32 11.23
CA ALA A 299 -21.47 16.52 12.41
C ALA A 299 -20.26 15.93 13.17
N GLN A 300 -19.09 15.87 12.54
CA GLN A 300 -17.82 15.41 13.12
C GLN A 300 -16.95 16.58 13.61
N GLY A 301 -17.49 17.81 13.64
CA GLY A 301 -16.78 19.01 14.08
C GLY A 301 -15.76 19.54 13.06
N ARG A 302 -15.76 19.04 11.81
CA ARG A 302 -14.78 19.41 10.78
C ARG A 302 -15.26 20.63 10.02
N VAL A 303 -14.38 21.63 9.90
CA VAL A 303 -14.61 22.85 9.13
C VAL A 303 -13.92 22.73 7.77
N SER A 304 -14.64 23.04 6.70
CA SER A 304 -14.10 23.03 5.34
C SER A 304 -13.52 24.40 4.96
N TYR A 305 -12.30 24.38 4.43
CA TYR A 305 -11.58 25.51 3.85
C TYR A 305 -11.32 25.22 2.38
N SER A 306 -11.59 26.17 1.47
CA SER A 306 -11.31 25.99 0.04
C SER A 306 -10.61 27.18 -0.60
N ALA A 307 -9.83 26.91 -1.66
CA ALA A 307 -9.26 27.92 -2.54
C ALA A 307 -9.27 27.42 -3.98
N THR A 308 -9.50 28.33 -4.94
CA THR A 308 -9.61 28.02 -6.36
C THR A 308 -8.38 28.50 -7.12
N LEU A 309 -7.61 27.58 -7.70
CA LEU A 309 -6.49 27.91 -8.59
C LEU A 309 -7.07 28.37 -9.95
N PRO A 310 -6.69 29.57 -10.43
CA PRO A 310 -7.22 30.09 -11.68
C PRO A 310 -6.76 29.28 -12.90
N ALA A 311 -7.69 29.01 -13.80
CA ALA A 311 -7.44 28.28 -15.06
C ALA A 311 -6.40 28.95 -15.98
N ALA A 312 -6.27 30.27 -15.92
CA ALA A 312 -5.46 31.05 -16.86
C ALA A 312 -3.96 30.71 -16.85
N GLN A 313 -3.48 30.04 -15.79
CA GLN A 313 -2.07 29.66 -15.64
C GLN A 313 -1.80 28.19 -16.00
N LEU A 314 -2.84 27.42 -16.34
CA LEU A 314 -2.77 25.97 -16.51
C LEU A 314 -2.73 25.59 -17.99
N MET A 315 -1.61 25.05 -18.44
CA MET A 315 -1.40 24.55 -19.80
C MET A 315 -1.46 23.03 -19.86
N ALA A 316 -1.90 22.47 -20.98
CA ALA A 316 -1.93 21.02 -21.19
C ALA A 316 -0.56 20.39 -20.93
N GLY A 317 -0.54 19.33 -20.11
CA GLY A 317 0.68 18.65 -19.69
C GLY A 317 1.36 19.24 -18.45
N ASP A 318 0.85 20.32 -17.86
CA ASP A 318 1.38 20.86 -16.61
C ASP A 318 1.13 19.91 -15.44
N LEU A 319 2.14 19.76 -14.58
CA LEU A 319 1.99 19.20 -13.24
C LEU A 319 1.54 20.31 -12.28
N VAL A 320 0.43 20.12 -11.58
CA VAL A 320 -0.04 21.05 -10.55
C VAL A 320 0.05 20.36 -9.20
N ARG A 321 0.84 20.93 -8.29
CA ARG A 321 1.10 20.36 -6.95
C ARG A 321 0.72 21.35 -5.88
N TRP A 322 0.16 20.87 -4.78
CA TRP A 322 -0.22 21.69 -3.65
C TRP A 322 -0.04 20.99 -2.30
N ARG A 323 0.05 21.82 -1.26
CA ARG A 323 -0.07 21.45 0.13
C ARG A 323 -0.83 22.56 0.85
N VAL A 324 -1.46 22.23 1.97
CA VAL A 324 -2.20 23.19 2.78
C VAL A 324 -1.49 23.35 4.11
N GLN A 325 -1.30 24.59 4.54
CA GLN A 325 -0.88 24.95 5.89
C GLN A 325 -2.08 25.49 6.66
N ALA A 326 -2.30 25.00 7.88
CA ALA A 326 -3.33 25.49 8.79
C ALA A 326 -2.70 26.00 10.08
N THR A 327 -3.22 27.11 10.60
CA THR A 327 -2.78 27.70 11.87
C THR A 327 -3.93 27.83 12.85
N ASP A 328 -3.61 27.83 14.14
CA ASP A 328 -4.55 28.12 15.22
C ASP A 328 -4.29 29.51 15.86
N LYS A 329 -5.22 29.95 16.72
CA LYS A 329 -5.14 31.26 17.39
C LYS A 329 -4.04 31.36 18.45
N SER A 330 -3.41 30.24 18.81
CA SER A 330 -2.29 30.18 19.74
C SER A 330 -0.92 30.12 19.03
N GLY A 331 -0.91 30.17 17.69
CA GLY A 331 0.31 30.13 16.87
C GLY A 331 0.78 28.72 16.49
N GLY A 332 0.01 27.68 16.82
CA GLY A 332 0.28 26.32 16.35
C GLY A 332 0.08 26.21 14.84
N SER A 333 0.87 25.35 14.18
CA SER A 333 0.86 25.18 12.72
C SER A 333 0.95 23.71 12.31
N SER A 334 0.14 23.33 11.33
CA SER A 334 0.14 22.01 10.70
C SER A 334 0.20 22.15 9.19
N VAL A 335 0.75 21.16 8.49
CA VAL A 335 0.82 21.12 7.02
C VAL A 335 0.32 19.77 6.53
N HIS A 336 -0.33 19.72 5.37
CA HIS A 336 -0.69 18.46 4.71
C HIS A 336 -0.56 18.57 3.17
N PRO A 337 0.12 17.62 2.51
CA PRO A 337 1.02 16.63 3.10
C PRO A 337 2.18 17.30 3.85
N ASN A 338 2.68 16.68 4.91
CA ASN A 338 3.72 17.24 5.78
C ASN A 338 5.14 16.71 5.49
N GLY A 339 5.34 15.88 4.45
CA GLY A 339 6.66 15.36 4.10
C GLY A 339 7.35 14.66 5.27
N LEU A 340 6.65 13.73 5.93
CA LEU A 340 7.02 13.09 7.21
C LEU A 340 8.49 12.67 7.33
N ARG A 341 9.09 12.20 6.23
CA ARG A 341 10.51 11.83 6.10
C ARG A 341 11.01 12.22 4.71
N PRO A 342 12.34 12.27 4.49
CA PRO A 342 12.90 12.36 3.15
C PRO A 342 12.31 11.28 2.22
N GLY A 343 11.80 11.70 1.06
CA GLY A 343 11.16 10.82 0.08
C GLY A 343 9.68 10.50 0.32
N TYR A 344 9.05 11.03 1.37
CA TYR A 344 7.59 10.98 1.53
C TYR A 344 6.92 12.12 0.75
N PRO A 345 5.63 11.99 0.39
CA PRO A 345 4.89 13.04 -0.30
C PRO A 345 4.95 14.36 0.46
N GLN A 346 5.36 15.42 -0.25
CA GLN A 346 5.30 16.80 0.21
C GLN A 346 4.11 17.55 -0.38
N TYR A 347 3.61 17.05 -1.51
CA TYR A 347 2.48 17.61 -2.23
C TYR A 347 1.46 16.52 -2.56
N GLU A 348 0.20 16.92 -2.59
CA GLU A 348 -0.81 16.30 -3.43
C GLU A 348 -0.90 17.08 -4.74
N GLY A 349 -1.69 16.61 -5.69
CA GLY A 349 -1.79 17.31 -6.95
C GLY A 349 -2.49 16.55 -8.05
N THR A 350 -2.45 17.14 -9.23
CA THR A 350 -2.99 16.59 -10.45
C THR A 350 -2.16 17.04 -11.66
N VAL A 351 -2.56 16.60 -12.85
CA VAL A 351 -2.03 17.05 -14.13
C VAL A 351 -3.11 17.76 -14.92
N VAL A 352 -2.71 18.71 -15.76
CA VAL A 352 -3.59 19.25 -16.78
C VAL A 352 -3.55 18.27 -17.97
N ALA A 353 -4.70 17.71 -18.31
CA ALA A 353 -4.83 16.65 -19.29
C ALA A 353 -4.22 17.04 -20.65
N LEU A 354 -3.46 16.12 -21.23
CA LEU A 354 -2.99 16.23 -22.61
C LEU A 354 -4.13 15.86 -23.58
N PRO A 355 -4.14 16.38 -24.83
CA PRO A 355 -5.13 15.97 -25.83
C PRO A 355 -5.19 14.45 -26.08
N ALA A 356 -4.08 13.76 -25.86
CA ALA A 356 -3.99 12.31 -25.97
C ALA A 356 -4.86 11.56 -24.93
N GLU A 357 -5.17 12.17 -23.78
CA GLU A 357 -6.05 11.58 -22.76
C GLU A 357 -7.45 11.28 -23.33
N ALA A 358 -7.95 12.14 -24.23
CA ALA A 358 -9.28 12.02 -24.82
C ALA A 358 -9.37 11.01 -25.98
N THR A 359 -8.23 10.56 -26.52
CA THR A 359 -8.18 9.76 -27.76
C THR A 359 -7.44 8.44 -27.61
N SER A 360 -6.64 8.27 -26.56
CA SER A 360 -5.84 7.07 -26.37
C SER A 360 -6.67 5.90 -25.85
N SER A 361 -6.55 4.74 -26.50
CA SER A 361 -7.04 3.46 -25.97
C SER A 361 -6.05 2.78 -25.01
N ILE A 362 -4.88 3.40 -24.80
CA ILE A 362 -3.81 2.94 -23.91
C ILE A 362 -3.72 3.91 -22.74
N PRO A 363 -3.62 3.46 -21.49
CA PRO A 363 -3.48 4.33 -20.33
C PRO A 363 -2.26 5.26 -20.42
N LEU A 364 -2.43 6.52 -20.01
CA LEU A 364 -1.36 7.50 -19.94
C LEU A 364 -0.70 7.47 -18.56
N LEU A 365 0.63 7.43 -18.55
CA LEU A 365 1.46 7.66 -17.37
C LEU A 365 2.20 8.97 -17.54
N TYR A 366 1.91 9.92 -16.66
CA TYR A 366 2.61 11.20 -16.63
C TYR A 366 3.79 11.09 -15.67
N TRP A 367 4.97 11.40 -16.16
CA TRP A 367 6.21 11.40 -15.42
C TRP A 367 6.81 12.80 -15.46
N TYR A 368 7.15 13.34 -14.29
CA TYR A 368 7.80 14.63 -14.17
C TYR A 368 9.13 14.51 -13.44
N ALA A 369 10.15 15.16 -14.00
CA ALA A 369 11.48 15.24 -13.42
C ALA A 369 12.07 16.63 -13.64
N GLU A 370 12.61 17.24 -12.57
CA GLU A 370 13.29 18.54 -12.66
C GLU A 370 14.57 18.42 -13.50
N ASN A 371 15.28 17.30 -13.36
CA ASN A 371 16.41 16.92 -14.19
C ASN A 371 16.12 15.57 -14.90
N PRO A 372 15.46 15.60 -16.07
CA PRO A 372 15.15 14.40 -16.85
C PRO A 372 16.37 13.56 -17.20
N ALA A 373 17.52 14.21 -17.44
CA ALA A 373 18.75 13.52 -17.79
C ALA A 373 19.29 12.68 -16.62
N ALA A 374 19.20 13.18 -15.38
CA ALA A 374 19.56 12.43 -14.19
C ALA A 374 18.58 11.28 -13.92
N ALA A 375 17.28 11.52 -14.11
CA ALA A 375 16.22 10.57 -13.83
C ALA A 375 16.32 9.29 -14.69
N VAL A 376 16.87 9.38 -15.89
CA VAL A 376 17.11 8.22 -16.77
C VAL A 376 18.44 7.51 -16.51
N THR A 377 19.24 7.88 -15.50
CA THR A 377 20.51 7.19 -15.17
C THR A 377 20.31 6.00 -14.23
N GLN A 378 21.36 5.22 -13.96
CA GLN A 378 21.31 4.17 -12.93
C GLN A 378 21.24 4.74 -11.52
N ALA A 379 21.90 5.88 -11.28
CA ALA A 379 21.82 6.58 -10.00
C ALA A 379 20.43 7.17 -9.76
N GLY A 380 19.75 7.55 -10.84
CA GLY A 380 18.40 8.07 -10.81
C GLY A 380 18.29 9.46 -10.19
N SER A 381 17.05 9.93 -10.06
CA SER A 381 16.75 11.17 -9.36
C SER A 381 15.33 11.17 -8.80
N SER A 382 15.01 12.16 -7.97
CA SER A 382 13.62 12.42 -7.57
C SER A 382 12.76 12.73 -8.79
N SER A 383 11.50 12.32 -8.75
CA SER A 383 10.49 12.49 -9.79
C SER A 383 9.09 12.48 -9.18
N THR A 384 8.10 12.89 -9.95
CA THR A 384 6.69 12.78 -9.61
C THR A 384 5.99 11.99 -10.70
N LEU A 385 5.11 11.06 -10.34
CA LEU A 385 4.23 10.38 -11.29
C LEU A 385 2.79 10.80 -11.07
N PHE A 386 2.01 10.82 -12.14
CA PHE A 386 0.56 10.81 -12.06
C PHE A 386 0.03 9.61 -12.85
N TRP A 387 -0.71 8.75 -12.16
CA TRP A 387 -1.19 7.49 -12.69
C TRP A 387 -2.59 7.20 -12.14
N ASN A 388 -3.53 6.91 -13.04
CA ASN A 388 -4.90 6.51 -12.71
C ASN A 388 -5.58 7.44 -11.66
N GLY A 389 -5.52 8.75 -11.89
CA GLY A 389 -6.11 9.74 -10.99
C GLY A 389 -5.26 10.10 -9.76
N THR A 390 -4.18 9.37 -9.50
CA THR A 390 -3.37 9.53 -8.28
C THR A 390 -2.03 10.17 -8.57
N LEU A 391 -1.68 11.19 -7.79
CA LEU A 391 -0.33 11.76 -7.76
C LEU A 391 0.56 10.96 -6.79
N TYR A 392 1.67 10.44 -7.32
CA TYR A 392 2.76 9.88 -6.54
C TYR A 392 3.89 10.92 -6.49
N ASP A 393 3.95 11.67 -5.40
CA ASP A 393 4.99 12.67 -5.17
C ASP A 393 6.27 12.05 -4.57
N ASN A 394 7.42 12.68 -4.84
CA ASN A 394 8.74 12.25 -4.38
C ASN A 394 9.08 10.77 -4.70
N THR A 395 8.67 10.29 -5.87
CA THR A 395 9.16 9.01 -6.41
C THR A 395 10.66 9.09 -6.71
N HIS A 396 11.34 7.96 -6.67
CA HIS A 396 12.71 7.84 -7.18
C HIS A 396 12.68 7.10 -8.50
N ALA A 397 13.09 7.76 -9.58
CA ALA A 397 13.15 7.20 -10.93
C ALA A 397 14.59 6.82 -11.28
N ASN A 398 14.81 5.62 -11.81
CA ASN A 398 16.10 5.17 -12.32
C ASN A 398 15.94 4.18 -13.48
N ARG A 399 16.94 4.06 -14.35
CA ARG A 399 16.96 2.96 -15.33
C ARG A 399 17.20 1.62 -14.62
N ARG A 400 16.69 0.53 -15.19
CA ARG A 400 16.80 -0.84 -14.66
C ARG A 400 17.20 -1.86 -15.73
N GLY A 401 17.56 -3.06 -15.26
CA GLY A 401 18.00 -4.19 -16.09
C GLY A 401 19.49 -4.44 -15.96
N MET A 402 19.99 -5.37 -16.78
CA MET A 402 21.43 -5.68 -16.91
C MET A 402 21.91 -5.29 -18.32
N THR A 403 21.58 -6.09 -19.33
CA THR A 403 21.88 -5.77 -20.73
C THR A 403 21.17 -4.51 -21.21
N ALA A 404 19.96 -4.26 -20.69
CA ALA A 404 19.14 -3.10 -21.07
C ALA A 404 19.67 -1.75 -20.57
N LEU A 405 20.73 -1.74 -19.74
CA LEU A 405 21.29 -0.52 -19.18
C LEU A 405 21.94 0.38 -20.23
N SER A 406 22.37 -0.18 -21.36
CA SER A 406 22.98 0.56 -22.48
C SER A 406 21.96 1.00 -23.55
N TRP A 407 20.69 0.64 -23.42
CA TRP A 407 19.66 0.96 -24.41
C TRP A 407 19.37 2.46 -24.47
N ALA A 408 19.24 3.00 -25.68
CA ALA A 408 18.88 4.40 -25.89
C ALA A 408 17.52 4.73 -25.26
N LYS A 409 16.58 3.78 -25.30
CA LYS A 409 15.34 3.81 -24.55
C LYS A 409 15.41 2.80 -23.39
N PRO A 410 15.82 3.24 -22.19
CA PRO A 410 16.03 2.35 -21.05
C PRO A 410 14.72 1.79 -20.52
N LYS A 411 14.78 0.61 -19.90
CA LYS A 411 13.72 0.18 -18.97
C LYS A 411 13.79 1.07 -17.72
N MET A 412 12.64 1.44 -17.17
CA MET A 412 12.56 2.35 -16.01
C MET A 412 11.99 1.64 -14.78
N GLU A 413 12.38 2.10 -13.60
CA GLU A 413 11.79 1.76 -12.32
C GLU A 413 11.48 3.04 -11.56
N PHE A 414 10.36 3.03 -10.83
CA PHE A 414 9.96 4.09 -9.92
C PHE A 414 9.68 3.51 -8.56
N ARG A 415 10.18 4.16 -7.51
CA ARG A 415 10.00 3.72 -6.12
C ARG A 415 9.33 4.81 -5.30
N VAL A 416 8.41 4.43 -4.43
CA VAL A 416 7.81 5.33 -3.43
C VAL A 416 8.17 4.91 -2.01
N LYS A 417 8.03 5.82 -1.05
CA LYS A 417 8.21 5.55 0.38
C LYS A 417 6.90 5.46 1.17
N ASN A 418 5.76 5.67 0.50
CA ASN A 418 4.41 5.61 1.07
C ASN A 418 3.73 4.27 0.71
N ASP A 419 2.40 4.28 0.59
CA ASP A 419 1.51 3.12 0.45
C ASP A 419 1.66 2.30 -0.86
N GLY A 420 2.68 2.56 -1.68
CA GLY A 420 2.93 1.85 -2.94
C GLY A 420 2.11 2.39 -4.12
N PHE A 421 2.30 1.78 -5.29
CA PHE A 421 1.61 2.10 -6.54
C PHE A 421 0.44 1.15 -6.77
N VAL A 422 -0.76 1.67 -7.00
CA VAL A 422 -1.90 0.87 -7.45
C VAL A 422 -1.88 0.84 -8.98
N ILE A 423 -1.40 -0.26 -9.55
CA ILE A 423 -1.17 -0.35 -11.00
C ILE A 423 -2.44 -0.69 -11.78
N ALA A 424 -3.38 -1.41 -11.17
CA ALA A 424 -4.67 -1.78 -11.73
C ALA A 424 -5.71 -2.03 -10.62
N PRO A 425 -7.01 -1.91 -10.91
CA PRO A 425 -8.06 -2.27 -9.96
C PRO A 425 -7.91 -3.72 -9.48
N GLY A 426 -8.08 -3.95 -8.17
CA GLY A 426 -8.00 -5.28 -7.57
C GLY A 426 -6.58 -5.83 -7.39
N VAL A 427 -5.54 -5.12 -7.84
CA VAL A 427 -4.14 -5.50 -7.62
C VAL A 427 -3.63 -4.79 -6.35
N PRO A 428 -3.04 -5.52 -5.39
CA PRO A 428 -2.42 -4.91 -4.22
C PRO A 428 -1.34 -3.87 -4.61
N PRO A 429 -1.16 -2.79 -3.83
CA PRO A 429 -0.17 -1.76 -4.17
C PRO A 429 1.25 -2.33 -4.26
N VAL A 430 2.01 -2.03 -5.32
CA VAL A 430 3.40 -2.49 -5.48
C VAL A 430 4.40 -1.44 -4.99
N SER A 431 5.50 -1.87 -4.39
CA SER A 431 6.51 -0.93 -3.89
C SER A 431 7.33 -0.26 -5.00
N ASN A 432 7.47 -0.95 -6.15
CA ASN A 432 8.18 -0.46 -7.32
C ASN A 432 7.33 -0.61 -8.59
N LEU A 433 7.04 0.51 -9.26
CA LEU A 433 6.46 0.51 -10.59
C LEU A 433 7.58 0.26 -11.62
N LYS A 434 7.42 -0.75 -12.46
CA LYS A 434 8.44 -1.13 -13.46
C LYS A 434 7.90 -0.95 -14.88
N LEU A 435 8.69 -0.28 -15.71
CA LEU A 435 8.40 -0.06 -17.12
C LEU A 435 9.42 -0.80 -17.99
N ASN A 436 8.91 -1.69 -18.86
CA ASN A 436 9.68 -2.32 -19.92
C ASN A 436 9.61 -1.46 -21.20
N SER A 437 10.76 -1.13 -21.77
CA SER A 437 10.84 -0.22 -22.92
C SER A 437 10.57 -0.85 -24.28
N TYR A 438 10.67 -2.18 -24.35
CA TYR A 438 10.61 -2.99 -25.58
C TYR A 438 11.55 -2.47 -26.69
N TYR A 439 12.66 -1.85 -26.29
CA TYR A 439 13.59 -1.21 -27.24
C TYR A 439 14.31 -2.22 -28.13
N VAL A 440 14.67 -3.38 -27.57
CA VAL A 440 15.24 -4.50 -28.32
C VAL A 440 14.34 -5.71 -28.13
N GLU A 441 13.88 -6.28 -29.24
CA GLU A 441 13.23 -7.59 -29.31
C GLU A 441 14.00 -8.46 -30.30
N LEU A 442 14.23 -9.74 -29.96
CA LEU A 442 14.80 -10.69 -30.91
C LEU A 442 13.75 -11.10 -31.95
N GLY A 443 14.09 -11.05 -33.24
CA GLY A 443 13.16 -11.31 -34.34
C GLY A 443 12.33 -10.07 -34.73
N GLU A 444 11.10 -10.27 -35.18
CA GLU A 444 10.21 -9.17 -35.59
C GLU A 444 9.82 -8.28 -34.40
N ILE A 445 9.99 -6.98 -34.53
CA ILE A 445 9.71 -6.02 -33.47
C ILE A 445 8.21 -5.73 -33.45
N SER A 446 7.54 -6.23 -32.42
CA SER A 446 6.08 -6.11 -32.23
C SER A 446 5.70 -5.19 -31.09
N PHE A 447 6.61 -4.95 -30.13
CA PHE A 447 6.36 -4.32 -28.83
C PHE A 447 5.40 -5.09 -27.92
N MET A 448 4.95 -6.29 -28.29
CA MET A 448 3.87 -7.01 -27.59
C MET A 448 4.30 -8.31 -26.92
N LYS A 449 5.48 -8.85 -27.25
CA LYS A 449 5.87 -10.22 -26.88
C LYS A 449 5.75 -10.49 -25.38
N GLU A 450 6.29 -9.61 -24.53
CA GLU A 450 6.27 -9.80 -23.07
C GLU A 450 4.85 -9.65 -22.50
N VAL A 451 4.06 -8.70 -23.01
CA VAL A 451 2.67 -8.49 -22.56
C VAL A 451 1.80 -9.70 -22.89
N ILE A 452 1.88 -10.19 -24.13
CA ILE A 452 1.14 -11.37 -24.58
C ILE A 452 1.63 -12.62 -23.84
N ALA A 453 2.93 -12.80 -23.66
CA ALA A 453 3.49 -13.95 -22.94
C ALA A 453 2.91 -14.07 -21.52
N TYR A 454 2.93 -12.97 -20.76
CA TYR A 454 2.34 -12.98 -19.43
C TYR A 454 0.82 -13.15 -19.45
N GLN A 455 0.11 -12.58 -20.43
CA GLN A 455 -1.33 -12.80 -20.56
C GLN A 455 -1.66 -14.29 -20.79
N VAL A 456 -0.98 -14.95 -21.72
CA VAL A 456 -1.19 -16.38 -22.03
C VAL A 456 -0.88 -17.25 -20.81
N LEU A 457 0.22 -16.96 -20.09
CA LEU A 457 0.52 -17.67 -18.83
C LEU A 457 -0.65 -17.58 -17.83
N ARG A 458 -1.20 -16.37 -17.63
CA ARG A 458 -2.35 -16.17 -16.71
C ARG A 458 -3.61 -16.87 -17.22
N ASP A 459 -3.89 -16.81 -18.51
CA ASP A 459 -5.07 -17.45 -19.12
C ASP A 459 -5.02 -18.98 -18.97
N GLU A 460 -3.82 -19.56 -18.95
CA GLU A 460 -3.58 -20.98 -18.69
C GLU A 460 -3.42 -21.31 -17.19
N GLY A 461 -3.79 -20.38 -16.29
CA GLY A 461 -3.78 -20.60 -14.84
C GLY A 461 -2.37 -20.65 -14.21
N VAL A 462 -1.34 -20.19 -14.93
CA VAL A 462 0.01 -20.05 -14.38
C VAL A 462 0.11 -18.74 -13.61
N VAL A 463 0.69 -18.80 -12.41
CA VAL A 463 0.96 -17.62 -11.58
C VAL A 463 1.98 -16.74 -12.30
N ALA A 464 1.51 -15.61 -12.83
CA ALA A 464 2.32 -14.70 -13.61
C ALA A 464 1.98 -13.23 -13.30
N PRO A 465 2.96 -12.30 -13.37
CA PRO A 465 2.73 -10.88 -13.19
C PRO A 465 1.70 -10.32 -14.16
N LEU A 466 0.87 -9.37 -13.72
CA LEU A 466 0.11 -8.52 -14.63
C LEU A 466 1.08 -7.71 -15.52
N SER A 467 0.77 -7.60 -16.81
CA SER A 467 1.50 -6.73 -17.72
C SER A 467 0.58 -6.17 -18.81
N PHE A 468 0.75 -4.88 -19.14
CA PHE A 468 -0.04 -4.17 -20.14
C PHE A 468 0.69 -2.89 -20.59
N HIS A 469 0.31 -2.36 -21.75
CA HIS A 469 0.94 -1.17 -22.32
C HIS A 469 0.51 0.13 -21.64
N THR A 470 1.42 1.11 -21.62
CA THR A 470 1.15 2.49 -21.22
C THR A 470 1.90 3.48 -22.12
N ALA A 471 1.26 4.62 -22.42
CA ALA A 471 1.91 5.75 -23.07
C ALA A 471 2.52 6.66 -22.00
N VAL A 472 3.85 6.79 -22.02
CA VAL A 472 4.57 7.60 -21.02
C VAL A 472 4.84 9.00 -21.56
N TYR A 473 4.50 10.02 -20.77
CA TYR A 473 4.79 11.42 -21.05
C TYR A 473 5.75 11.97 -20.01
N LEU A 474 6.94 12.41 -20.43
CA LEU A 474 7.95 13.04 -19.57
C LEU A 474 7.89 14.56 -19.70
N ASN A 475 7.54 15.26 -18.61
CA ASN A 475 7.38 16.72 -18.58
C ASN A 475 6.47 17.22 -19.72
N GLY A 476 5.30 16.59 -19.89
CA GLY A 476 4.31 16.95 -20.90
C GLY A 476 4.63 16.51 -22.33
N LYS A 477 5.78 15.88 -22.59
CA LYS A 477 6.18 15.40 -23.92
C LYS A 477 6.12 13.89 -24.01
N PHE A 478 5.64 13.35 -25.12
CA PHE A 478 5.62 11.91 -25.34
C PHE A 478 7.05 11.36 -25.25
N TYR A 479 7.26 10.44 -24.30
CA TYR A 479 8.55 9.81 -24.05
C TYR A 479 8.64 8.44 -24.73
N GLY A 480 7.54 7.69 -24.73
CA GLY A 480 7.43 6.45 -25.48
C GLY A 480 6.33 5.52 -24.99
N LEU A 481 6.09 4.47 -25.76
CA LEU A 481 5.24 3.34 -25.37
C LEU A 481 6.02 2.38 -24.48
N PHE A 482 5.53 2.07 -23.28
CA PHE A 482 6.15 1.10 -22.38
C PHE A 482 5.15 0.00 -22.03
N GLY A 483 5.63 -1.09 -21.44
CA GLY A 483 4.78 -2.02 -20.72
C GLY A 483 4.99 -1.88 -19.22
N ILE A 484 3.90 -1.74 -18.47
CA ILE A 484 3.91 -1.94 -17.02
C ILE A 484 4.05 -3.44 -16.78
N ILE A 485 4.83 -3.80 -15.76
CA ILE A 485 4.90 -5.15 -15.23
C ILE A 485 4.77 -5.10 -13.72
N GLU A 486 3.87 -5.92 -13.18
CA GLU A 486 3.71 -6.12 -11.75
C GLU A 486 5.01 -6.62 -11.12
N GLU A 487 5.29 -6.14 -9.92
CA GLU A 487 6.46 -6.59 -9.19
C GLU A 487 6.25 -8.01 -8.65
N VAL A 488 7.20 -8.91 -8.95
CA VAL A 488 7.23 -10.24 -8.36
C VAL A 488 7.75 -10.13 -6.92
N ASP A 489 6.85 -10.01 -5.95
CA ASP A 489 7.13 -10.04 -4.51
C ASP A 489 5.95 -10.65 -3.72
N THR A 490 5.84 -10.37 -2.42
CA THR A 490 4.75 -10.87 -1.58
C THR A 490 3.37 -10.43 -2.07
N ASN A 491 3.26 -9.26 -2.70
CA ASN A 491 2.00 -8.70 -3.16
C ASN A 491 1.48 -9.44 -4.40
N LEU A 492 2.38 -10.02 -5.20
CA LEU A 492 1.99 -10.98 -6.25
C LEU A 492 1.35 -12.24 -5.63
N LEU A 493 1.86 -12.73 -4.50
CA LEU A 493 1.24 -13.89 -3.82
C LEU A 493 -0.15 -13.53 -3.31
N GLU A 494 -0.32 -12.34 -2.73
CA GLU A 494 -1.62 -11.83 -2.28
C GLU A 494 -2.62 -11.72 -3.46
N HIS A 495 -2.20 -11.13 -4.58
CA HIS A 495 -3.01 -11.00 -5.79
C HIS A 495 -3.54 -12.37 -6.27
N TRP A 496 -2.73 -13.42 -6.19
CA TRP A 496 -3.11 -14.78 -6.59
C TRP A 496 -3.76 -15.62 -5.49
N GLY A 497 -4.04 -15.03 -4.31
CA GLY A 497 -4.62 -15.77 -3.19
C GLY A 497 -3.70 -16.87 -2.62
N LEU A 498 -2.39 -16.73 -2.80
CA LEU A 498 -1.39 -17.67 -2.32
C LEU A 498 -0.91 -17.31 -0.90
N PRO A 499 -0.38 -18.29 -0.14
CA PRO A 499 0.19 -18.02 1.17
C PRO A 499 1.33 -17.00 1.10
N MET A 500 1.10 -15.80 1.65
CA MET A 500 2.08 -14.70 1.65
C MET A 500 3.36 -14.97 2.46
N ASN A 501 3.40 -16.06 3.23
CA ASN A 501 4.56 -16.46 4.03
C ASN A 501 5.54 -17.37 3.28
N GLY A 502 5.21 -17.87 2.09
CA GLY A 502 6.07 -18.75 1.29
C GLY A 502 7.19 -18.01 0.55
N PRO A 503 8.34 -18.64 0.28
CA PRO A 503 9.42 -18.04 -0.50
C PRO A 503 9.14 -18.04 -2.00
N ILE A 504 9.59 -16.99 -2.67
CA ILE A 504 9.73 -16.90 -4.13
C ILE A 504 11.22 -17.00 -4.44
N PHE A 505 11.56 -17.83 -5.42
CA PHE A 505 12.91 -17.93 -5.95
C PHE A 505 12.92 -17.42 -7.39
N LYS A 506 13.90 -16.58 -7.71
CA LYS A 506 14.10 -16.01 -9.04
C LYS A 506 15.39 -16.55 -9.63
N SER A 507 15.34 -17.18 -10.79
CA SER A 507 16.54 -17.58 -11.54
C SER A 507 17.35 -16.33 -11.95
N LEU A 508 18.66 -16.32 -11.68
CA LEU A 508 19.59 -15.24 -12.07
C LEU A 508 20.75 -15.74 -12.95
N SER A 509 20.88 -17.05 -13.18
CA SER A 509 21.94 -17.68 -13.96
C SER A 509 21.40 -18.83 -14.83
N GLY A 510 21.68 -18.79 -16.12
CA GLY A 510 21.35 -19.91 -17.03
C GLY A 510 22.12 -21.19 -16.73
N GLU A 511 23.25 -21.11 -16.02
CA GLU A 511 24.13 -22.26 -15.76
C GLU A 511 23.77 -23.00 -14.46
N LEU A 512 23.42 -22.24 -13.41
CA LEU A 512 23.36 -22.77 -12.04
C LEU A 512 22.00 -22.56 -11.36
N SER A 513 21.10 -21.75 -11.93
CA SER A 513 19.70 -21.68 -11.47
C SER A 513 18.69 -22.42 -12.34
N ASN A 514 19.05 -23.67 -12.68
CA ASN A 514 18.29 -24.63 -13.51
C ASN A 514 17.73 -25.82 -12.72
N LEU A 515 17.41 -25.61 -11.44
CA LEU A 515 16.89 -26.64 -10.51
C LEU A 515 17.78 -27.88 -10.32
N ARG A 516 19.09 -27.79 -10.62
CA ARG A 516 20.06 -28.85 -10.31
C ARG A 516 20.10 -29.18 -8.81
N TRP A 517 20.23 -30.45 -8.48
CA TRP A 517 20.11 -30.97 -7.12
C TRP A 517 21.39 -30.88 -6.27
N ASP A 518 22.53 -30.66 -6.91
CA ASP A 518 23.86 -30.70 -6.34
C ASP A 518 24.44 -29.31 -6.01
N LEU A 519 23.66 -28.24 -6.18
CA LEU A 519 24.08 -26.89 -5.82
C LEU A 519 24.04 -26.70 -4.28
N PRO A 520 25.18 -26.40 -3.61
CA PRO A 520 25.19 -26.19 -2.18
C PRO A 520 24.35 -24.97 -1.75
N THR A 521 23.69 -25.05 -0.60
CA THR A 521 22.88 -23.95 -0.06
C THR A 521 23.67 -22.66 0.16
N SER A 522 24.99 -22.77 0.42
CA SER A 522 25.91 -21.63 0.53
C SER A 522 26.12 -20.89 -0.79
N GLU A 523 25.94 -21.55 -1.93
CA GLU A 523 26.13 -20.98 -3.27
C GLU A 523 24.83 -20.50 -3.91
N MET A 524 23.67 -21.01 -3.47
CA MET A 524 22.35 -20.59 -3.98
C MET A 524 22.12 -19.07 -4.02
N PRO A 525 22.53 -18.25 -3.02
CA PRO A 525 22.36 -16.80 -3.08
C PRO A 525 23.05 -16.11 -4.27
N SER A 526 24.07 -16.75 -4.86
CA SER A 526 24.80 -16.21 -6.02
C SER A 526 24.05 -16.41 -7.33
N TYR A 527 23.15 -17.39 -7.40
CA TYR A 527 22.49 -17.81 -8.64
C TYR A 527 20.96 -17.68 -8.60
N TYR A 528 20.37 -17.64 -7.41
CA TYR A 528 18.96 -17.38 -7.21
C TYR A 528 18.75 -16.09 -6.42
N GLY A 529 17.81 -15.27 -6.88
CA GLY A 529 17.26 -14.16 -6.11
C GLY A 529 16.10 -14.64 -5.24
N ARG A 530 15.88 -13.97 -4.11
CA ARG A 530 14.65 -14.11 -3.31
C ARG A 530 13.98 -12.75 -3.21
N PRO A 531 13.07 -12.42 -4.15
CA PRO A 531 12.51 -11.08 -4.19
C PRO A 531 11.63 -10.79 -2.98
N ASN A 532 10.94 -11.80 -2.45
CA ASN A 532 10.35 -11.76 -1.10
C ASN A 532 11.28 -12.44 -0.09
N ARG A 533 11.03 -12.23 1.21
CA ARG A 533 11.75 -12.93 2.30
C ARG A 533 13.30 -12.90 2.21
N LYS A 534 13.87 -11.77 1.77
CA LYS A 534 15.32 -11.59 1.50
C LYS A 534 16.24 -12.04 2.64
N HIS A 535 15.79 -11.99 3.89
CA HIS A 535 16.60 -12.26 5.08
C HIS A 535 16.38 -13.66 5.71
N HIS A 536 15.51 -14.49 5.15
CA HIS A 536 15.17 -15.81 5.68
C HIS A 536 16.12 -16.88 5.14
N THR A 537 17.34 -16.99 5.67
CA THR A 537 18.35 -17.93 5.15
C THR A 537 17.91 -19.39 5.18
N GLU A 538 16.97 -19.75 6.06
CA GLU A 538 16.33 -21.06 6.11
C GLU A 538 15.63 -21.46 4.79
N ASP A 539 15.15 -20.48 4.01
CA ASP A 539 14.46 -20.74 2.73
C ASP A 539 15.39 -21.43 1.71
N TRP A 540 16.72 -21.28 1.82
CA TRP A 540 17.65 -22.01 0.95
C TRP A 540 17.59 -23.52 1.12
N GLN A 541 17.33 -23.97 2.35
CA GLN A 541 17.15 -25.40 2.61
C GLN A 541 15.86 -25.92 1.94
N LEU A 542 14.82 -25.08 1.84
CA LEU A 542 13.59 -25.44 1.12
C LEU A 542 13.87 -25.64 -0.37
N LEU A 543 14.62 -24.74 -1.00
CA LEU A 543 15.01 -24.88 -2.41
C LEU A 543 15.89 -26.13 -2.63
N ALA A 544 16.86 -26.39 -1.75
CA ALA A 544 17.70 -27.58 -1.84
C ALA A 544 16.90 -28.89 -1.66
N ASN A 545 15.93 -28.90 -0.75
CA ASN A 545 15.04 -30.04 -0.57
C ASN A 545 14.16 -30.25 -1.81
N LEU A 546 13.66 -29.16 -2.42
CA LEU A 546 12.89 -29.21 -3.66
C LEU A 546 13.72 -29.83 -4.79
N THR A 547 14.89 -29.27 -5.12
CA THR A 547 15.72 -29.76 -6.23
C THR A 547 16.18 -31.20 -6.01
N LYS A 548 16.52 -31.58 -4.77
CA LYS A 548 16.86 -32.96 -4.43
C LYS A 548 15.69 -33.92 -4.58
N GLY A 549 14.49 -33.51 -4.16
CA GLY A 549 13.26 -34.30 -4.33
C GLY A 549 12.89 -34.49 -5.80
N LEU A 550 13.02 -33.43 -6.62
CA LEU A 550 12.85 -33.50 -8.08
C LEU A 550 13.81 -34.52 -8.74
N ALA A 551 15.02 -34.66 -8.20
CA ALA A 551 16.02 -35.64 -8.65
C ALA A 551 15.83 -37.05 -8.06
N GLY A 552 14.86 -37.25 -7.16
CA GLY A 552 14.61 -38.54 -6.49
C GLY A 552 15.52 -38.85 -5.31
N GLY A 553 16.25 -37.86 -4.77
CA GLY A 553 17.14 -38.00 -3.62
C GLY A 553 16.48 -37.82 -2.25
N GLY A 554 15.15 -37.88 -2.18
CA GLY A 554 14.36 -37.75 -0.95
C GLY A 554 14.09 -39.09 -0.24
N PRO A 555 13.43 -39.07 0.94
CA PRO A 555 13.10 -40.28 1.69
C PRO A 555 12.00 -41.15 1.05
N GLY A 556 11.32 -40.66 0.01
CA GLY A 556 10.28 -41.37 -0.74
C GLY A 556 10.58 -41.46 -2.24
N SER A 557 9.68 -42.08 -2.99
CA SER A 557 9.81 -42.14 -4.45
C SER A 557 9.75 -40.74 -5.08
N ARG A 558 10.42 -40.56 -6.22
CA ARG A 558 10.30 -39.32 -7.00
C ARG A 558 8.83 -39.02 -7.35
N THR A 559 8.06 -40.03 -7.73
CA THR A 559 6.65 -39.87 -8.09
C THR A 559 5.82 -39.31 -6.94
N SER A 560 5.89 -39.91 -5.75
CA SER A 560 5.16 -39.40 -4.57
C SER A 560 5.60 -37.98 -4.22
N PHE A 561 6.91 -37.69 -4.28
CA PHE A 561 7.40 -36.33 -4.04
C PHE A 561 6.77 -35.30 -4.98
N LEU A 562 6.68 -35.61 -6.29
CA LEU A 562 6.06 -34.71 -7.27
C LEU A 562 4.58 -34.44 -6.95
N PHE A 563 3.81 -35.48 -6.59
CA PHE A 563 2.39 -35.32 -6.24
C PHE A 563 2.19 -34.56 -4.92
N ASP A 564 3.09 -34.73 -3.95
CA ASP A 564 2.95 -34.13 -2.62
C ASP A 564 3.45 -32.67 -2.58
N ASN A 565 4.40 -32.29 -3.44
CA ASN A 565 5.14 -31.02 -3.31
C ASN A 565 5.01 -30.07 -4.51
N LEU A 566 4.42 -30.50 -5.63
CA LEU A 566 4.19 -29.64 -6.79
C LEU A 566 2.71 -29.53 -7.14
N ASN A 567 2.33 -28.35 -7.61
CA ASN A 567 1.11 -28.19 -8.39
C ASN A 567 1.39 -28.70 -9.83
N ILE A 568 1.29 -30.01 -10.03
CA ILE A 568 1.59 -30.67 -11.31
C ILE A 568 0.82 -30.03 -12.49
N PRO A 569 -0.50 -29.74 -12.39
CA PRO A 569 -1.21 -29.04 -13.46
C PRO A 569 -0.57 -27.70 -13.87
N VAL A 570 -0.20 -26.86 -12.91
CA VAL A 570 0.44 -25.56 -13.19
C VAL A 570 1.80 -25.74 -13.84
N VAL A 571 2.60 -26.73 -13.42
CA VAL A 571 3.91 -27.03 -14.05
C VAL A 571 3.73 -27.44 -15.52
N ILE A 572 2.74 -28.30 -15.81
CA ILE A 572 2.43 -28.73 -17.18
C ILE A 572 2.02 -27.52 -18.03
N ASN A 573 1.12 -26.68 -17.52
CA ASN A 573 0.66 -25.50 -18.23
C ASN A 573 1.80 -24.51 -18.49
N GLU A 574 2.66 -24.27 -17.49
CA GLU A 574 3.82 -23.41 -17.63
C GLU A 574 4.76 -23.93 -18.73
N THR A 575 5.12 -25.22 -18.69
CA THR A 575 6.02 -25.80 -19.70
C THR A 575 5.39 -25.76 -21.11
N ALA A 576 4.09 -26.03 -21.23
CA ALA A 576 3.37 -25.98 -22.49
C ALA A 576 3.32 -24.55 -23.07
N VAL A 577 3.12 -23.54 -22.22
CA VAL A 577 3.14 -22.14 -22.63
C VAL A 577 4.55 -21.69 -23.04
N GLN A 578 5.61 -22.09 -22.31
CA GLN A 578 6.99 -21.77 -22.71
C GLN A 578 7.33 -22.37 -24.09
N MET A 579 6.88 -23.60 -24.35
CA MET A 579 6.98 -24.24 -25.68
C MET A 579 6.24 -23.42 -26.75
N LEU A 580 4.99 -23.04 -26.48
CA LEU A 580 4.15 -22.26 -27.40
C LEU A 580 4.78 -20.90 -27.73
N LEU A 581 5.34 -20.22 -26.74
CA LEU A 581 6.00 -18.92 -26.88
C LEU A 581 7.41 -19.03 -27.48
N ALA A 582 7.94 -20.25 -27.63
CA ALA A 582 9.31 -20.53 -28.04
C ALA A 582 10.35 -19.77 -27.20
N ASN A 583 10.15 -19.71 -25.88
CA ASN A 583 11.10 -19.08 -24.97
C ASN A 583 12.33 -19.98 -24.75
N MET A 584 13.28 -19.91 -25.68
CA MET A 584 14.44 -20.83 -25.75
C MET A 584 15.39 -20.79 -24.55
N ASP A 585 15.33 -19.77 -23.70
CA ASP A 585 16.18 -19.63 -22.50
C ASP A 585 15.46 -20.12 -21.23
N ALA A 586 14.21 -20.57 -21.34
CA ALA A 586 13.41 -21.15 -20.25
C ALA A 586 13.25 -22.68 -20.38
N LEU A 587 13.78 -23.28 -21.46
CA LEU A 587 13.69 -24.69 -21.82
C LEU A 587 15.07 -25.34 -21.68
#